data_AF-A0A351ES55-F1
#
_entry.id   AF-A0A351ES55-F1
#
_cell.length_a   1.000
_cell.length_b   1.000
_cell.length_c   1.000
_cell.angle_alpha   90.00
_cell.angle_beta   90.00
_cell.angle_gamma   90.00
#
_symmetry.space_group_name_H-M   'P 1'
#
loop_
_entity.id
_entity.type
_entity.pdbx_description
1 polymer ?
#
loop_
_entity_poly.entity_id
_entity_poly.type
_entity_poly.pdbx_seq_one_letter_code
_entity_poly.pdbx_strand_id
1 'polypeptide(L)'
;MSEFPRTQKIAALALVTLVVIMTLIVLAARDDGNSSSADDSAPIDPNAEPTAIPVLERPRGTWDDIASIVRGAQGTSAPVDCPFVDERILETNNFLALTPSLTFVCTEAGQTATPIAPGRVVMRVTQAPLNSFKADLIANGNDGPWLRAGAYGPFVVIDHGPRDGVSNVSSIYAGLETIDPDLAVGQFVDTETTLGSLGARMINAELVNGVLSFELITDDTRFGSDPIRQSPPPASESPRLAALVEDSISLPVDTCTIPFGNLNLVVGAPRAYRSGIHNGLDFNCDTTDHVIESAAAGQVIFVVNDYVNASTEDRDAVLAQTVPAFDTPFWTLAYLYGNFVVIDHAFSGGERAVTIYAHLSEVDSQILPGVLVDGGTPLGFVGNSGTSAASAGIENNDASVHLHWELHVNDRPIGYLESPTDTQPLYEQILCNPENPTTTVGC
;
A
#
# COMPACT_ATOMS: atom_id res chain seq x y z
N MET A 1 -12.61 15.31 43.32
CA MET A 1 -11.52 14.36 43.64
C MET A 1 -11.99 13.47 44.79
N SER A 2 -12.56 12.30 44.46
CA SER A 2 -13.04 11.33 45.43
C SER A 2 -11.99 10.22 45.54
N GLU A 3 -11.21 10.21 46.61
CA GLU A 3 -10.25 9.14 46.88
C GLU A 3 -11.00 7.89 47.35
N PHE A 4 -10.96 6.84 46.53
CA PHE A 4 -11.48 5.53 46.92
C PHE A 4 -10.69 4.96 48.11
N PRO A 5 -11.37 4.51 49.19
CA PRO A 5 -10.71 3.99 50.39
C PRO A 5 -9.88 2.74 50.07
N ARG A 6 -8.72 2.62 50.75
CA ARG A 6 -7.71 1.56 50.58
C ARG A 6 -8.27 0.13 50.52
N THR A 7 -9.38 -0.13 51.20
CA THR A 7 -10.05 -1.44 51.24
C THR A 7 -10.68 -1.83 49.90
N GLN A 8 -11.20 -0.88 49.12
CA GLN A 8 -11.73 -1.15 47.78
C GLN A 8 -10.62 -1.37 46.73
N LYS A 9 -9.45 -0.73 46.91
CA LYS A 9 -8.27 -0.99 46.06
C LYS A 9 -7.72 -2.40 46.26
N ILE A 10 -7.72 -2.89 47.51
CA ILE A 10 -7.27 -4.26 47.82
C ILE A 10 -8.27 -5.30 47.28
N ALA A 11 -9.57 -5.03 47.38
CA ALA A 11 -10.60 -5.91 46.81
C ALA A 11 -10.53 -5.96 45.27
N ALA A 12 -10.33 -4.82 44.60
CA ALA A 12 -10.16 -4.76 43.15
C ALA A 12 -8.88 -5.47 42.69
N LEU A 13 -7.77 -5.32 43.41
CA LEU A 13 -6.51 -5.99 43.08
C LEU A 13 -6.64 -7.52 43.24
N ALA A 14 -7.30 -7.97 44.31
CA ALA A 14 -7.58 -9.40 44.52
C ALA A 14 -8.49 -10.00 43.43
N LEU A 15 -9.49 -9.24 42.97
CA LEU A 15 -10.38 -9.66 41.88
C LEU A 15 -9.64 -9.76 40.54
N VAL A 16 -8.81 -8.76 40.21
CA VAL A 16 -7.98 -8.77 38.98
C VAL A 16 -6.98 -9.93 39.01
N THR A 17 -6.37 -10.19 40.16
CA THR A 17 -5.40 -11.29 40.29
C THR A 17 -6.08 -12.65 40.13
N LEU A 18 -7.30 -12.81 40.66
CA LEU A 18 -8.08 -14.04 40.52
C LEU A 18 -8.53 -14.28 39.07
N VAL A 19 -8.95 -13.22 38.36
CA VAL A 19 -9.32 -13.30 36.94
C VAL A 19 -8.12 -13.68 36.09
N VAL A 20 -6.96 -13.05 36.30
CA VAL A 20 -5.71 -13.39 35.57
C VAL A 20 -5.29 -14.85 35.81
N ILE A 21 -5.40 -15.34 37.06
CA ILE A 21 -5.09 -16.73 37.38
C ILE A 21 -6.08 -17.69 36.71
N MET A 22 -7.38 -17.37 36.68
CA MET A 22 -8.37 -18.20 35.97
C MET A 22 -8.15 -18.19 34.46
N THR A 23 -7.81 -17.04 33.85
CA THR A 23 -7.49 -16.95 32.41
C THR A 23 -6.25 -17.78 32.08
N LEU A 24 -5.21 -17.75 32.92
CA LEU A 24 -4.01 -18.56 32.75
C LEU A 24 -4.29 -20.07 32.91
N ILE A 25 -5.20 -20.46 33.80
CA ILE A 25 -5.62 -21.87 33.95
C ILE A 25 -6.46 -22.34 32.77
N VAL A 26 -7.33 -21.49 32.22
CA VAL A 26 -8.13 -21.81 31.01
C VAL A 26 -7.25 -21.90 29.76
N LEU A 27 -6.20 -21.07 29.66
CA LEU A 27 -5.20 -21.17 28.60
C LEU A 27 -4.36 -22.44 28.73
N ALA A 28 -3.99 -22.84 29.95
CA ALA A 28 -3.22 -24.07 30.19
C ALA A 28 -4.04 -25.37 30.01
N ALA A 29 -5.37 -25.31 30.05
CA ALA A 29 -6.25 -26.48 29.93
C ALA A 29 -6.81 -26.71 28.51
N ARG A 30 -6.44 -25.88 27.53
CA ARG A 30 -6.92 -25.99 26.13
C ARG A 30 -6.01 -26.76 25.19
N ASP A 31 -4.92 -27.35 25.70
CA ASP A 31 -3.84 -27.92 24.88
C ASP A 31 -3.93 -29.45 24.68
N ASP A 32 -5.13 -30.02 24.72
CA ASP A 32 -5.35 -31.45 24.44
C ASP A 32 -6.56 -31.65 23.51
N GLY A 33 -6.34 -31.82 22.18
CA GLY A 33 -7.41 -32.28 21.29
C GLY A 33 -7.32 -32.05 19.78
N ASN A 34 -6.28 -32.54 19.13
CA ASN A 34 -6.27 -33.18 17.79
C ASN A 34 -7.21 -32.66 16.65
N SER A 35 -6.66 -31.92 15.69
CA SER A 35 -7.09 -31.99 14.27
C SER A 35 -5.94 -31.70 13.31
N SER A 36 -5.87 -32.47 12.23
CA SER A 36 -4.75 -32.66 11.32
C SER A 36 -4.61 -31.65 10.18
N SER A 37 -3.33 -31.40 9.83
CA SER A 37 -2.73 -31.00 8.54
C SER A 37 -3.05 -29.61 7.95
N ALA A 38 -2.14 -28.66 8.19
CA ALA A 38 -1.54 -27.76 7.20
C ALA A 38 -0.33 -27.02 7.83
N ASP A 39 0.75 -26.90 7.06
CA ASP A 39 2.03 -26.20 7.29
C ASP A 39 2.90 -26.50 8.52
N ASP A 40 4.01 -27.21 8.25
CA ASP A 40 5.10 -27.50 9.18
C ASP A 40 6.17 -26.39 9.13
N SER A 41 5.75 -25.13 9.34
CA SER A 41 6.67 -24.04 9.66
C SER A 41 6.58 -23.75 11.15
N ALA A 42 7.71 -23.92 11.85
CA ALA A 42 7.78 -23.61 13.28
C ALA A 42 7.39 -22.13 13.50
N PRO A 43 6.59 -21.80 14.52
CA PRO A 43 6.29 -20.41 14.84
C PRO A 43 7.60 -19.65 15.06
N ILE A 44 7.77 -18.54 14.33
CA ILE A 44 8.91 -17.64 14.45
C ILE A 44 8.90 -17.10 15.88
N ASP A 45 9.97 -17.35 16.65
CA ASP A 45 10.14 -16.77 17.99
C ASP A 45 10.40 -15.26 17.83
N PRO A 46 9.47 -14.39 18.26
CA PRO A 46 9.63 -12.93 18.13
C PRO A 46 10.77 -12.38 19.01
N ASN A 47 11.36 -13.22 19.88
CA ASN A 47 12.53 -12.88 20.71
C ASN A 47 13.81 -13.61 20.25
N ALA A 48 13.80 -14.30 19.11
CA ALA A 48 15.02 -14.91 18.58
C ALA A 48 16.04 -13.81 18.25
N GLU A 49 17.29 -13.99 18.68
CA GLU A 49 18.34 -13.05 18.29
C GLU A 49 18.50 -13.04 16.76
N PRO A 50 18.72 -11.86 16.14
CA PRO A 50 18.89 -11.76 14.70
C PRO A 50 20.01 -12.68 14.22
N THR A 51 19.69 -13.67 13.38
CA THR A 51 20.68 -14.54 12.73
C THR A 51 21.24 -13.94 11.44
N ALA A 52 20.72 -12.79 11.01
CA ALA A 52 21.13 -12.11 9.80
C ALA A 52 22.55 -11.55 9.92
N ILE A 53 23.36 -11.74 8.88
CA ILE A 53 24.71 -11.18 8.81
C ILE A 53 24.58 -9.64 8.76
N PRO A 54 25.35 -8.87 9.57
CA PRO A 54 25.31 -7.41 9.53
C PRO A 54 25.52 -6.88 8.10
N VAL A 55 24.75 -5.86 7.72
CA VAL A 55 24.72 -5.39 6.32
C VAL A 55 26.09 -4.93 5.82
N LEU A 56 26.93 -4.35 6.69
CA LEU A 56 28.29 -3.94 6.31
C LEU A 56 29.25 -5.12 6.10
N GLU A 57 28.94 -6.30 6.63
CA GLU A 57 29.75 -7.51 6.48
C GLU A 57 29.35 -8.36 5.26
N ARG A 58 28.22 -8.04 4.62
CA ARG A 58 27.71 -8.80 3.46
C ARG A 58 28.50 -8.53 2.17
N PRO A 59 28.62 -9.51 1.26
CA PRO A 59 29.25 -9.33 -0.04
C PRO A 59 28.61 -8.19 -0.83
N ARG A 60 29.46 -7.46 -1.55
CA ARG A 60 29.09 -6.27 -2.32
C ARG A 60 29.21 -6.52 -3.81
N GLY A 61 28.13 -6.23 -4.52
CA GLY A 61 28.08 -6.24 -5.98
C GLY A 61 28.14 -4.83 -6.57
N THR A 62 28.32 -4.77 -7.88
CA THR A 62 28.24 -3.55 -8.70
C THR A 62 27.06 -3.64 -9.66
N TRP A 63 26.52 -2.51 -10.10
CA TRP A 63 25.35 -2.48 -10.98
C TRP A 63 25.54 -3.33 -12.25
N ASP A 64 26.73 -3.31 -12.84
CA ASP A 64 27.07 -4.10 -14.03
C ASP A 64 26.88 -5.61 -13.81
N ASP A 65 27.09 -6.10 -12.57
CA ASP A 65 26.93 -7.51 -12.21
C ASP A 65 25.47 -7.97 -12.30
N ILE A 66 24.50 -7.07 -12.08
CA ILE A 66 23.07 -7.40 -12.03
C ILE A 66 22.28 -6.89 -13.24
N ALA A 67 22.68 -5.76 -13.82
CA ALA A 67 22.00 -5.15 -14.96
C ALA A 67 21.95 -6.07 -16.20
N SER A 68 22.95 -6.95 -16.34
CA SER A 68 23.03 -7.92 -17.44
C SER A 68 22.11 -9.14 -17.29
N ILE A 69 21.65 -9.43 -16.06
CA ILE A 69 20.85 -10.63 -15.76
C ILE A 69 19.39 -10.33 -15.45
N VAL A 70 19.06 -9.09 -15.06
CA VAL A 70 17.68 -8.67 -14.78
C VAL A 70 17.05 -8.10 -16.04
N ARG A 71 15.87 -8.61 -16.40
CA ARG A 71 15.11 -8.09 -17.55
C ARG A 71 14.82 -6.60 -17.35
N GLY A 72 14.86 -5.81 -18.42
CA GLY A 72 14.60 -4.37 -18.32
C GLY A 72 15.73 -3.54 -17.68
N ALA A 73 16.79 -4.16 -17.14
CA ALA A 73 17.95 -3.46 -16.58
C ALA A 73 19.15 -3.38 -17.56
N GLN A 74 19.10 -4.06 -18.71
CA GLN A 74 20.24 -4.14 -19.61
C GLN A 74 20.60 -2.75 -20.17
N GLY A 75 21.87 -2.34 -20.04
CA GLY A 75 22.33 -1.04 -20.56
C GLY A 75 21.73 0.18 -19.84
N THR A 76 21.37 0.01 -18.56
CA THR A 76 20.96 1.09 -17.66
C THR A 76 22.11 1.54 -16.77
N SER A 77 21.98 2.71 -16.16
CA SER A 77 22.96 3.25 -15.22
C SER A 77 22.66 2.80 -13.80
N ALA A 78 23.67 2.80 -12.93
CA ALA A 78 23.44 2.56 -11.50
C ALA A 78 22.54 3.66 -10.92
N PRO A 79 21.62 3.34 -9.99
CA PRO A 79 20.75 4.33 -9.36
C PRO A 79 21.52 5.29 -8.44
N VAL A 80 22.71 4.89 -8.00
CA VAL A 80 23.68 5.68 -7.25
C VAL A 80 25.07 5.05 -7.43
N ASP A 81 26.14 5.85 -7.39
CA ASP A 81 27.54 5.39 -7.51
C ASP A 81 28.04 4.76 -6.20
N CYS A 82 27.37 3.68 -5.77
CA CYS A 82 27.69 2.93 -4.57
C CYS A 82 27.58 1.42 -4.86
N PRO A 83 28.34 0.56 -4.16
CA PRO A 83 28.12 -0.87 -4.20
C PRO A 83 26.81 -1.25 -3.49
N PHE A 84 26.22 -2.39 -3.85
CA PHE A 84 24.99 -2.88 -3.22
C PHE A 84 25.15 -4.24 -2.53
N VAL A 85 24.30 -4.51 -1.53
CA VAL A 85 23.99 -5.85 -1.04
C VAL A 85 22.82 -6.41 -1.85
N ASP A 86 22.98 -7.62 -2.37
CA ASP A 86 21.88 -8.34 -3.05
C ASP A 86 20.97 -8.98 -1.99
N GLU A 87 19.76 -8.43 -1.83
CA GLU A 87 18.78 -8.88 -0.83
C GLU A 87 17.56 -9.53 -1.48
N ARG A 88 17.75 -10.12 -2.67
CA ARG A 88 16.71 -10.86 -3.39
C ARG A 88 16.21 -12.08 -2.65
N ILE A 89 17.10 -12.73 -1.93
CA ILE A 89 16.78 -13.92 -1.15
C ILE A 89 16.46 -13.44 0.26
N LEU A 90 15.22 -13.69 0.68
CA LEU A 90 14.75 -13.39 2.02
C LEU A 90 15.56 -14.18 3.04
N GLU A 91 16.21 -13.48 3.98
CA GLU A 91 16.79 -14.09 5.16
C GLU A 91 15.79 -13.98 6.31
N THR A 92 15.57 -15.08 7.04
CA THR A 92 14.72 -15.07 8.23
C THR A 92 15.25 -14.03 9.23
N ASN A 93 14.37 -13.17 9.73
CA ASN A 93 14.69 -12.08 10.67
C ASN A 93 15.62 -10.97 10.13
N ASN A 94 15.73 -10.77 8.81
CA ASN A 94 16.38 -9.59 8.23
C ASN A 94 15.35 -8.49 7.90
N PHE A 95 15.38 -7.37 8.64
CA PHE A 95 14.48 -6.23 8.43
C PHE A 95 14.68 -5.54 7.07
N LEU A 96 15.84 -5.67 6.43
CA LEU A 96 16.04 -5.14 5.07
C LEU A 96 15.49 -6.03 3.97
N ALA A 97 15.30 -7.32 4.26
CA ALA A 97 14.77 -8.26 3.30
C ALA A 97 13.23 -8.23 3.27
N LEU A 98 12.55 -7.25 3.85
CA LEU A 98 11.07 -7.23 3.83
C LEU A 98 10.51 -7.17 2.39
N THR A 99 11.29 -6.65 1.45
CA THR A 99 11.04 -6.78 0.02
C THR A 99 12.32 -7.21 -0.70
N PRO A 100 12.21 -8.04 -1.77
CA PRO A 100 13.35 -8.29 -2.65
C PRO A 100 13.88 -6.95 -3.19
N SER A 101 15.03 -6.53 -2.68
CA SER A 101 15.62 -5.23 -2.95
C SER A 101 17.14 -5.33 -3.14
N LEU A 102 17.73 -4.28 -3.71
CA LEU A 102 19.18 -4.06 -3.75
C LEU A 102 19.45 -2.91 -2.81
N THR A 103 20.23 -3.17 -1.77
CA THR A 103 20.55 -2.14 -0.78
C THR A 103 21.92 -1.56 -1.09
N PHE A 104 21.92 -0.41 -1.77
CA PHE A 104 23.10 0.38 -2.05
C PHE A 104 23.61 1.01 -0.76
N VAL A 105 24.91 0.86 -0.49
CA VAL A 105 25.55 1.44 0.70
C VAL A 105 26.77 2.22 0.28
N CYS A 106 26.72 3.51 0.59
CA CYS A 106 27.76 4.46 0.26
C CYS A 106 28.77 4.57 1.40
N THR A 107 30.02 4.89 1.06
CA THR A 107 31.08 5.11 2.08
C THR A 107 31.03 6.50 2.68
N GLU A 108 30.42 7.45 1.98
CA GLU A 108 30.22 8.83 2.39
C GLU A 108 28.71 9.13 2.48
N ALA A 109 28.35 10.28 3.05
CA ALA A 109 26.97 10.76 3.05
C ALA A 109 26.77 11.81 1.94
N GLY A 110 25.53 12.05 1.54
CA GLY A 110 25.17 13.12 0.60
C GLY A 110 25.15 12.72 -0.88
N GLN A 111 25.30 11.43 -1.19
CA GLN A 111 25.09 10.89 -2.52
C GLN A 111 23.64 11.08 -2.93
N THR A 112 23.41 11.25 -4.22
CA THR A 112 22.09 11.46 -4.80
C THR A 112 21.66 10.24 -5.61
N ALA A 113 20.38 9.88 -5.48
CA ALA A 113 19.78 8.89 -6.36
C ALA A 113 19.41 9.53 -7.70
N THR A 114 19.64 8.81 -8.79
CA THR A 114 19.27 9.18 -10.15
C THR A 114 18.53 8.02 -10.84
N PRO A 115 17.64 8.27 -11.80
CA PRO A 115 17.00 7.22 -12.58
C PRO A 115 18.02 6.29 -13.26
N ILE A 116 17.77 4.98 -13.24
CA ILE A 116 18.59 4.00 -13.97
C ILE A 116 18.47 4.19 -15.50
N ALA A 117 17.36 4.76 -15.96
CA ALA A 117 17.05 5.04 -17.35
C ALA A 117 16.02 6.19 -17.42
N PRO A 118 15.83 6.82 -18.60
CA PRO A 118 14.76 7.79 -18.77
C PRO A 118 13.38 7.21 -18.45
N GLY A 119 12.48 8.04 -17.95
CA GLY A 119 11.14 7.60 -17.54
C GLY A 119 10.28 8.75 -17.03
N ARG A 120 9.17 8.38 -16.39
CA ARG A 120 8.18 9.31 -15.84
C ARG A 120 8.04 9.07 -14.34
N VAL A 121 8.02 10.13 -13.55
CA VAL A 121 7.74 10.04 -12.11
C VAL A 121 6.27 9.65 -11.94
N VAL A 122 5.98 8.47 -11.40
CA VAL A 122 4.60 8.04 -11.14
C VAL A 122 4.22 8.17 -9.67
N MET A 123 5.20 8.14 -8.77
CA MET A 123 4.99 8.44 -7.35
C MET A 123 6.12 9.28 -6.80
N ARG A 124 5.75 10.20 -5.91
CA ARG A 124 6.63 10.96 -5.04
C ARG A 124 5.99 10.95 -3.66
N VAL A 125 6.67 10.36 -2.68
CA VAL A 125 6.08 10.15 -1.35
C VAL A 125 7.05 10.62 -0.29
N THR A 126 6.62 11.58 0.51
CA THR A 126 7.43 12.21 1.57
C THR A 126 7.17 11.63 2.96
N GLN A 127 6.21 10.70 3.07
CA GLN A 127 5.82 10.11 4.35
C GLN A 127 7.00 9.40 5.05
N ALA A 128 7.03 9.47 6.38
CA ALA A 128 7.95 8.66 7.17
C ALA A 128 7.56 7.17 7.09
N PRO A 129 8.52 6.24 7.21
CA PRO A 129 8.20 4.81 7.18
C PRO A 129 7.34 4.43 8.38
N LEU A 130 6.42 3.48 8.18
CA LEU A 130 5.76 2.78 9.27
C LEU A 130 6.82 2.20 10.21
N ASN A 131 6.66 2.42 11.52
CA ASN A 131 7.61 1.93 12.52
C ASN A 131 7.66 0.39 12.59
N SER A 132 8.71 -0.13 13.24
CA SER A 132 9.06 -1.56 13.28
C SER A 132 8.02 -2.49 13.90
N PHE A 133 6.95 -1.97 14.54
CA PHE A 133 5.92 -2.79 15.20
C PHE A 133 5.16 -3.71 14.21
N LYS A 134 5.18 -3.42 12.90
CA LYS A 134 4.57 -4.27 11.86
C LYS A 134 5.57 -5.09 11.05
N ALA A 135 6.85 -5.16 11.46
CA ALA A 135 7.77 -6.16 10.93
C ALA A 135 7.17 -7.58 11.05
N ASP A 136 6.45 -7.86 12.14
CA ASP A 136 5.74 -9.13 12.36
C ASP A 136 4.61 -9.38 11.34
N LEU A 137 3.90 -8.31 10.92
CA LEU A 137 2.81 -8.43 9.96
C LEU A 137 3.32 -8.75 8.56
N ILE A 138 4.49 -8.21 8.20
CA ILE A 138 5.21 -8.56 6.97
C ILE A 138 5.83 -9.97 7.09
N ALA A 139 6.40 -10.30 8.24
CA ALA A 139 7.04 -11.60 8.49
C ALA A 139 6.07 -12.79 8.44
N ASN A 140 4.76 -12.56 8.65
CA ASN A 140 3.71 -13.59 8.52
C ASN A 140 3.25 -13.82 7.07
N GLY A 141 3.94 -13.28 6.06
CA GLY A 141 3.67 -13.56 4.64
C GLY A 141 2.40 -12.92 4.07
N ASN A 142 1.83 -11.94 4.78
CA ASN A 142 0.62 -11.23 4.37
C ASN A 142 0.96 -9.77 4.04
N ASP A 143 1.84 -9.58 3.05
CA ASP A 143 2.62 -8.37 2.80
C ASP A 143 2.22 -7.65 1.51
N GLY A 144 0.91 -7.49 1.31
CA GLY A 144 0.34 -6.79 0.16
C GLY A 144 1.05 -5.49 -0.23
N PRO A 145 0.94 -5.05 -1.48
CA PRO A 145 1.81 -4.02 -2.05
C PRO A 145 1.78 -2.70 -1.27
N TRP A 146 0.64 -2.34 -0.66
CA TRP A 146 0.51 -1.15 0.18
C TRP A 146 1.20 -1.25 1.53
N LEU A 147 1.20 -2.44 2.16
CA LEU A 147 1.92 -2.64 3.42
C LEU A 147 3.42 -2.51 3.18
N ARG A 148 3.93 -3.12 2.10
CA ARG A 148 5.34 -2.98 1.67
C ARG A 148 5.66 -1.51 1.41
N ALA A 149 4.80 -0.81 0.66
CA ALA A 149 4.96 0.61 0.38
C ALA A 149 5.02 1.50 1.64
N GLY A 150 4.25 1.15 2.68
CA GLY A 150 4.28 1.85 3.96
C GLY A 150 5.63 1.73 4.69
N ALA A 151 6.44 0.71 4.39
CA ALA A 151 7.76 0.52 5.00
C ALA A 151 8.91 1.25 4.27
N TYR A 152 8.68 1.78 3.07
CA TYR A 152 9.72 2.40 2.24
C TYR A 152 10.27 3.71 2.81
N GLY A 153 9.50 4.41 3.64
CA GLY A 153 9.82 5.80 4.05
C GLY A 153 9.64 6.77 2.88
N PRO A 154 10.44 7.84 2.79
CA PRO A 154 10.39 8.69 1.61
C PRO A 154 10.90 7.93 0.39
N PHE A 155 10.13 7.94 -0.70
CA PHE A 155 10.49 7.25 -1.93
C PHE A 155 9.96 7.93 -3.19
N VAL A 156 10.60 7.58 -4.30
CA VAL A 156 10.21 7.97 -5.66
C VAL A 156 10.02 6.70 -6.49
N VAL A 157 9.02 6.70 -7.38
CA VAL A 157 8.83 5.63 -8.37
C VAL A 157 8.88 6.21 -9.76
N ILE A 158 9.70 5.60 -10.62
CA ILE A 158 9.84 5.96 -12.04
C ILE A 158 9.29 4.83 -12.91
N ASP A 159 8.35 5.15 -13.79
CA ASP A 159 7.89 4.27 -14.86
C ASP A 159 8.71 4.54 -16.13
N HIS A 160 9.52 3.56 -16.53
CA HIS A 160 10.36 3.62 -17.72
C HIS A 160 9.62 3.17 -18.99
N GLY A 161 8.40 2.66 -18.86
CA GLY A 161 7.64 2.07 -19.96
C GLY A 161 8.27 0.78 -20.50
N PRO A 162 7.98 0.41 -21.76
CA PRO A 162 8.52 -0.80 -22.37
C PRO A 162 10.03 -0.67 -22.63
N ARG A 163 10.79 -1.70 -22.24
CA ARG A 163 12.25 -1.71 -22.40
C ARG A 163 12.79 -3.13 -22.54
N ASP A 164 13.77 -3.32 -23.42
CA ASP A 164 14.52 -4.58 -23.57
C ASP A 164 13.63 -5.84 -23.70
N GLY A 165 12.50 -5.71 -24.41
CA GLY A 165 11.54 -6.80 -24.61
C GLY A 165 10.58 -7.04 -23.43
N VAL A 166 10.64 -6.22 -22.39
CA VAL A 166 9.68 -6.15 -21.27
C VAL A 166 8.61 -5.12 -21.59
N SER A 167 7.36 -5.41 -21.20
CA SER A 167 6.22 -4.55 -21.55
C SER A 167 6.09 -3.32 -20.66
N ASN A 168 6.50 -3.43 -19.39
CA ASN A 168 6.68 -2.31 -18.48
C ASN A 168 7.86 -2.54 -17.52
N VAL A 169 8.69 -1.51 -17.33
CA VAL A 169 9.75 -1.50 -16.31
C VAL A 169 9.54 -0.30 -15.40
N SER A 170 9.43 -0.54 -14.10
CA SER A 170 9.35 0.51 -13.08
C SER A 170 10.45 0.33 -12.04
N SER A 171 10.98 1.43 -11.50
CA SER A 171 11.98 1.40 -10.43
C SER A 171 11.54 2.22 -9.22
N ILE A 172 11.82 1.70 -8.02
CA ILE A 172 11.52 2.35 -6.74
C ILE A 172 12.83 2.72 -6.07
N TYR A 173 12.93 3.98 -5.64
CA TYR A 173 14.08 4.55 -4.93
C TYR A 173 13.61 4.91 -3.51
N ALA A 174 13.82 4.00 -2.56
CA ALA A 174 13.26 4.08 -1.22
C ALA A 174 14.28 4.38 -0.12
N GLY A 175 13.80 4.98 0.97
CA GLY A 175 14.60 5.39 2.11
C GLY A 175 15.43 6.64 1.85
N LEU A 176 14.94 7.54 1.01
CA LEU A 176 15.57 8.83 0.74
C LEU A 176 15.49 9.72 2.00
N GLU A 177 16.54 10.48 2.27
CA GLU A 177 16.55 11.48 3.35
C GLU A 177 15.77 12.72 2.93
N THR A 178 16.00 13.15 1.69
CA THR A 178 15.27 14.24 1.05
C THR A 178 14.91 13.82 -0.35
N ILE A 179 13.75 14.27 -0.81
CA ILE A 179 13.34 14.19 -2.21
C ILE A 179 13.56 15.57 -2.82
N ASP A 180 14.01 15.60 -4.08
CA ASP A 180 14.16 16.85 -4.82
C ASP A 180 12.81 17.62 -4.80
N PRO A 181 12.79 18.87 -4.29
CA PRO A 181 11.56 19.66 -4.19
C PRO A 181 10.97 20.03 -5.54
N ASP A 182 11.76 20.04 -6.62
CA ASP A 182 11.30 20.36 -7.97
C ASP A 182 10.75 19.12 -8.70
N LEU A 183 10.84 17.93 -8.09
CA LEU A 183 10.32 16.70 -8.65
C LEU A 183 8.79 16.67 -8.57
N ALA A 184 8.12 16.52 -9.72
CA ALA A 184 6.67 16.42 -9.82
C ALA A 184 6.23 15.08 -10.41
N VAL A 185 5.05 14.59 -10.01
CA VAL A 185 4.44 13.43 -10.67
C VAL A 185 4.09 13.76 -12.13
N GLY A 186 4.24 12.78 -13.03
CA GLY A 186 4.15 12.94 -14.48
C GLY A 186 5.43 13.48 -15.15
N GLN A 187 6.34 14.11 -14.40
CA GLN A 187 7.56 14.70 -14.95
C GLN A 187 8.43 13.67 -15.67
N PHE A 188 8.95 14.04 -16.84
CA PHE A 188 10.01 13.29 -17.51
C PHE A 188 11.34 13.49 -16.79
N VAL A 189 12.04 12.40 -16.50
CA VAL A 189 13.35 12.40 -15.86
C VAL A 189 14.30 11.49 -16.64
N ASP A 190 15.59 11.79 -16.56
CA ASP A 190 16.67 11.02 -17.19
C ASP A 190 17.76 10.65 -16.17
N THR A 191 18.81 9.98 -16.63
CA THR A 191 19.89 9.47 -15.77
C THR A 191 20.73 10.56 -15.09
N GLU A 192 20.55 11.83 -15.45
CA GLU A 192 21.24 12.97 -14.82
C GLU A 192 20.32 13.71 -13.84
N THR A 193 19.02 13.39 -13.83
CA THR A 193 18.04 14.04 -12.96
C THR A 193 18.19 13.55 -11.52
N THR A 194 18.35 14.47 -10.58
CA THR A 194 18.39 14.15 -9.16
C THR A 194 16.98 13.80 -8.65
N LEU A 195 16.83 12.66 -7.98
CA LEU A 195 15.57 12.26 -7.35
C LEU A 195 15.53 12.65 -5.87
N GLY A 196 16.68 12.62 -5.22
CA GLY A 196 16.79 12.86 -3.78
C GLY A 196 18.16 12.46 -3.24
N SER A 197 18.40 12.78 -1.97
CA SER A 197 19.65 12.46 -1.27
C SER A 197 19.53 11.21 -0.40
N LEU A 198 20.61 10.46 -0.29
CA LEU A 198 20.71 9.33 0.63
C LEU A 198 21.14 9.81 2.02
N GLY A 199 20.46 9.29 3.05
CA GLY A 199 20.72 9.58 4.46
C GLY A 199 21.37 8.41 5.20
N ALA A 200 21.69 8.65 6.47
CA ALA A 200 22.10 7.57 7.35
C ALA A 200 20.87 6.80 7.85
N ARG A 201 20.92 5.47 7.85
CA ARG A 201 19.82 4.61 8.30
C ARG A 201 20.34 3.58 9.30
N MET A 202 19.55 3.34 10.35
CA MET A 202 19.78 2.21 11.25
C MET A 202 19.29 0.94 10.58
N ILE A 203 20.18 -0.04 10.46
CA ILE A 203 19.96 -1.30 9.77
C ILE A 203 20.49 -2.42 10.66
N ASN A 204 19.64 -3.33 11.14
CA ASN A 204 20.06 -4.42 12.04
C ASN A 204 20.93 -3.92 13.21
N ALA A 205 20.52 -2.80 13.83
CA ALA A 205 21.25 -2.09 14.90
C ALA A 205 22.62 -1.48 14.51
N GLU A 206 22.94 -1.41 13.22
CA GLU A 206 24.12 -0.75 12.66
C GLU A 206 23.74 0.59 12.00
N LEU A 207 24.47 1.66 12.30
CA LEU A 207 24.30 2.94 11.61
C LEU A 207 25.07 2.89 10.28
N VAL A 208 24.34 2.90 9.18
CA VAL A 208 24.92 2.89 7.84
C VAL A 208 24.71 4.25 7.20
N ASN A 209 25.81 4.89 6.78
CA ASN A 209 25.76 6.17 6.09
C ASN A 209 25.38 5.97 4.61
N GLY A 210 24.46 6.77 4.10
CA GLY A 210 24.12 6.80 2.68
C GLY A 210 23.56 5.48 2.17
N VAL A 211 22.30 5.19 2.48
CA VAL A 211 21.63 3.95 2.05
C VAL A 211 20.47 4.24 1.11
N LEU A 212 20.41 3.49 0.00
CA LEU A 212 19.26 3.44 -0.89
C LEU A 212 18.76 2.00 -0.99
N SER A 213 17.47 1.80 -0.68
CA SER A 213 16.77 0.56 -0.98
C SER A 213 16.17 0.70 -2.39
N PHE A 214 16.66 -0.11 -3.32
CA PHE A 214 16.27 -0.03 -4.73
C PHE A 214 15.50 -1.28 -5.15
N GLU A 215 14.34 -1.09 -5.78
CA GLU A 215 13.57 -2.16 -6.40
C GLU A 215 13.41 -1.92 -7.90
N LEU A 216 13.48 -3.00 -8.68
CA LEU A 216 13.16 -3.00 -10.10
C LEU A 216 12.02 -3.99 -10.34
N ILE A 217 11.03 -3.51 -11.08
CA ILE A 217 9.78 -4.19 -11.36
C ILE A 217 9.70 -4.35 -12.87
N THR A 218 9.49 -5.58 -13.32
CA THR A 218 9.30 -5.93 -14.73
C THR A 218 7.97 -6.64 -14.87
N ASP A 219 7.05 -6.10 -15.66
CA ASP A 219 5.71 -6.66 -15.85
C ASP A 219 5.04 -7.01 -14.50
N ASP A 220 5.03 -6.04 -13.58
CA ASP A 220 4.48 -6.16 -12.22
C ASP A 220 5.09 -7.27 -11.34
N THR A 221 6.28 -7.74 -11.72
CA THR A 221 7.06 -8.72 -10.95
C THR A 221 8.38 -8.08 -10.52
N ARG A 222 8.64 -8.07 -9.21
CA ARG A 222 9.94 -7.65 -8.67
C ARG A 222 11.03 -8.60 -9.14
N PHE A 223 12.25 -8.11 -9.24
CA PHE A 223 13.39 -9.00 -9.39
C PHE A 223 13.40 -10.02 -8.22
N GLY A 224 13.80 -11.26 -8.50
CA GLY A 224 13.62 -12.36 -7.54
C GLY A 224 12.30 -13.14 -7.72
N SER A 225 11.45 -12.73 -8.66
CA SER A 225 10.19 -13.41 -9.03
C SER A 225 9.05 -13.25 -8.01
N ASP A 226 9.10 -12.22 -7.18
CA ASP A 226 8.00 -11.84 -6.27
C ASP A 226 6.99 -10.94 -7.01
N PRO A 227 5.74 -11.39 -7.23
CA PRO A 227 4.72 -10.55 -7.85
C PRO A 227 4.32 -9.39 -6.92
N ILE A 228 4.12 -8.20 -7.48
CA ILE A 228 3.60 -7.05 -6.72
C ILE A 228 2.17 -7.30 -6.27
N ARG A 229 1.37 -7.84 -7.18
CA ARG A 229 -0.05 -8.14 -6.97
C ARG A 229 -0.25 -9.64 -7.16
N GLN A 230 -0.85 -10.31 -6.19
CA GLN A 230 -1.18 -11.73 -6.30
C GLN A 230 -2.13 -12.01 -7.47
N SER A 231 -2.18 -13.24 -7.97
CA SER A 231 -3.20 -13.61 -8.95
C SER A 231 -4.60 -13.49 -8.31
N PRO A 232 -5.61 -13.00 -9.04
CA PRO A 232 -6.96 -12.93 -8.49
C PRO A 232 -7.51 -14.34 -8.18
N PRO A 233 -8.30 -14.49 -7.11
CA PRO A 233 -9.01 -15.74 -6.85
C PRO A 233 -10.01 -16.02 -7.98
N PRO A 234 -10.43 -17.28 -8.16
CA PRO A 234 -11.48 -17.59 -9.13
C PRO A 234 -12.80 -16.91 -8.73
N ALA A 235 -13.61 -16.52 -9.71
CA ALA A 235 -14.87 -15.80 -9.50
C ALA A 235 -15.85 -16.50 -8.52
N SER A 236 -15.76 -17.83 -8.39
CA SER A 236 -16.55 -18.59 -7.41
C SER A 236 -16.27 -18.22 -5.95
N GLU A 237 -15.14 -17.60 -5.64
CA GLU A 237 -14.78 -17.16 -4.28
C GLU A 237 -15.40 -15.81 -3.92
N SER A 238 -15.76 -14.98 -4.90
CA SER A 238 -16.21 -13.60 -4.67
C SER A 238 -17.41 -13.48 -3.71
N PRO A 239 -18.45 -14.34 -3.80
CA PRO A 239 -19.54 -14.34 -2.81
C PRO A 239 -19.08 -14.66 -1.37
N ARG A 240 -18.11 -15.58 -1.21
CA ARG A 240 -17.55 -15.91 0.11
C ARG A 240 -16.76 -14.74 0.68
N LEU A 241 -15.97 -14.06 -0.16
CA LEU A 241 -15.20 -12.88 0.24
C LEU A 241 -16.10 -11.70 0.58
N ALA A 242 -17.23 -11.52 -0.12
CA ALA A 242 -18.22 -10.51 0.24
C ALA A 242 -18.86 -10.80 1.61
N ALA A 243 -19.30 -12.05 1.83
CA ALA A 243 -19.86 -12.47 3.12
C ALA A 243 -18.86 -12.37 4.29
N LEU A 244 -17.56 -12.50 4.03
CA LEU A 244 -16.52 -12.36 5.05
C LEU A 244 -16.45 -10.94 5.63
N VAL A 245 -16.77 -9.92 4.84
CA VAL A 245 -16.54 -8.51 5.19
C VAL A 245 -17.83 -7.71 5.39
N GLU A 246 -18.99 -8.26 5.01
CA GLU A 246 -20.30 -7.57 5.02
C GLU A 246 -20.74 -7.03 6.39
N ASP A 247 -20.34 -7.70 7.48
CA ASP A 247 -20.70 -7.29 8.85
C ASP A 247 -19.75 -6.24 9.44
N SER A 248 -18.64 -5.93 8.76
CA SER A 248 -17.57 -5.08 9.29
C SER A 248 -17.34 -3.80 8.48
N ILE A 249 -17.68 -3.80 7.19
CA ILE A 249 -17.46 -2.66 6.28
C ILE A 249 -18.73 -1.81 6.19
N SER A 250 -18.63 -0.51 6.42
CA SER A 250 -19.68 0.48 6.28
C SER A 250 -19.55 1.28 4.98
N LEU A 251 -20.58 2.09 4.69
CA LEU A 251 -20.43 3.14 3.69
C LEU A 251 -19.31 4.11 4.11
N PRO A 252 -18.39 4.48 3.20
CA PRO A 252 -17.35 5.47 3.47
C PRO A 252 -17.85 6.91 3.36
N VAL A 253 -19.07 7.11 2.84
CA VAL A 253 -19.77 8.40 2.71
C VAL A 253 -21.25 8.15 2.47
N ASP A 254 -22.13 8.90 3.16
CA ASP A 254 -23.59 8.80 3.06
C ASP A 254 -24.25 10.01 2.38
N THR A 255 -23.47 11.06 2.14
CA THR A 255 -23.93 12.32 1.55
C THR A 255 -23.75 12.37 0.02
N CYS A 256 -23.03 11.41 -0.57
CA CYS A 256 -22.81 11.31 -2.02
C CYS A 256 -23.77 10.31 -2.69
N THR A 257 -23.87 10.37 -4.01
CA THR A 257 -24.64 9.41 -4.80
C THR A 257 -23.93 8.06 -4.85
N ILE A 258 -24.61 7.01 -4.40
CA ILE A 258 -24.13 5.63 -4.46
C ILE A 258 -24.03 5.16 -5.94
N PRO A 259 -22.98 4.41 -6.34
CA PRO A 259 -22.71 4.06 -7.74
C PRO A 259 -23.65 3.03 -8.38
N PHE A 260 -24.50 2.37 -7.59
CA PHE A 260 -25.30 1.24 -8.06
C PHE A 260 -26.34 1.65 -9.11
N GLY A 261 -26.49 0.81 -10.13
CA GLY A 261 -27.30 1.11 -11.32
C GLY A 261 -26.53 1.79 -12.46
N ASN A 262 -25.30 2.25 -12.22
CA ASN A 262 -24.37 2.65 -13.27
C ASN A 262 -23.15 1.72 -13.30
N LEU A 263 -23.18 0.74 -14.20
CA LEU A 263 -22.14 -0.27 -14.34
C LEU A 263 -20.74 0.28 -14.67
N ASN A 264 -20.61 1.56 -15.06
CA ASN A 264 -19.30 2.18 -15.27
C ASN A 264 -18.61 2.61 -13.97
N LEU A 265 -19.35 2.70 -12.86
CA LEU A 265 -18.87 3.20 -11.56
C LEU A 265 -18.57 2.08 -10.56
N VAL A 266 -18.64 0.81 -10.98
CA VAL A 266 -18.42 -0.35 -10.12
C VAL A 266 -17.22 -1.19 -10.57
N VAL A 267 -16.80 -2.13 -9.73
CA VAL A 267 -15.64 -2.99 -9.97
C VAL A 267 -15.82 -3.82 -11.23
N GLY A 268 -14.75 -3.98 -12.00
CA GLY A 268 -14.75 -4.74 -13.26
C GLY A 268 -15.09 -3.92 -14.50
N ALA A 269 -15.51 -2.66 -14.34
CA ALA A 269 -15.82 -1.78 -15.47
C ALA A 269 -14.55 -1.50 -16.31
N PRO A 270 -14.58 -1.61 -17.65
CA PRO A 270 -13.40 -1.35 -18.47
C PRO A 270 -12.89 0.09 -18.33
N ARG A 271 -11.56 0.25 -18.29
CA ARG A 271 -10.84 1.54 -18.27
C ARG A 271 -9.87 1.59 -19.46
N ALA A 272 -10.45 1.65 -20.66
CA ALA A 272 -9.70 1.55 -21.93
C ALA A 272 -8.60 2.60 -22.09
N TYR A 273 -8.78 3.80 -21.52
CA TYR A 273 -7.78 4.88 -21.57
C TYR A 273 -6.47 4.54 -20.84
N ARG A 274 -6.46 3.51 -19.99
CA ARG A 274 -5.29 3.04 -19.23
C ARG A 274 -5.07 1.54 -19.32
N SER A 275 -5.62 0.89 -20.35
CA SER A 275 -5.52 -0.57 -20.56
C SER A 275 -5.99 -1.44 -19.38
N GLY A 276 -6.84 -0.91 -18.49
CA GLY A 276 -7.15 -1.57 -17.22
C GLY A 276 -8.63 -1.78 -16.99
N ILE A 277 -8.94 -2.13 -15.74
CA ILE A 277 -10.30 -2.21 -15.21
C ILE A 277 -10.46 -1.31 -13.99
N HIS A 278 -11.71 -1.05 -13.64
CA HIS A 278 -12.08 -0.32 -12.46
C HIS A 278 -11.97 -1.23 -11.24
N ASN A 279 -11.18 -0.80 -10.24
CA ASN A 279 -10.88 -1.60 -9.06
C ASN A 279 -11.76 -1.24 -7.85
N GLY A 280 -12.64 -0.25 -7.99
CA GLY A 280 -13.43 0.28 -6.90
C GLY A 280 -14.83 0.73 -7.30
N LEU A 281 -15.36 1.58 -6.44
CA LEU A 281 -16.66 2.21 -6.50
C LEU A 281 -16.48 3.73 -6.57
N ASP A 282 -17.15 4.38 -7.52
CA ASP A 282 -17.10 5.84 -7.68
C ASP A 282 -18.39 6.49 -7.12
N PHE A 283 -18.32 7.08 -5.93
CA PHE A 283 -19.43 7.80 -5.31
C PHE A 283 -19.43 9.26 -5.78
N ASN A 284 -20.38 9.64 -6.63
CA ASN A 284 -20.43 11.00 -7.18
C ASN A 284 -20.97 11.98 -6.12
N CYS A 285 -20.21 13.03 -5.81
CA CYS A 285 -20.52 13.94 -4.72
C CYS A 285 -20.95 15.34 -5.20
N ASP A 286 -20.67 15.69 -6.47
CA ASP A 286 -20.90 17.01 -7.07
C ASP A 286 -20.12 18.17 -6.43
N THR A 287 -20.01 18.25 -5.09
CA THR A 287 -19.28 19.26 -4.33
C THR A 287 -18.21 18.64 -3.43
N THR A 288 -17.29 19.47 -2.91
CA THR A 288 -16.11 19.03 -2.14
C THR A 288 -16.31 19.07 -0.62
N ASP A 289 -17.46 19.51 -0.13
CA ASP A 289 -17.77 19.66 1.30
C ASP A 289 -18.21 18.35 1.98
N HIS A 290 -18.15 17.24 1.26
CA HIS A 290 -18.46 15.91 1.78
C HIS A 290 -17.26 15.33 2.52
N VAL A 291 -17.51 14.91 3.76
CA VAL A 291 -16.53 14.23 4.61
C VAL A 291 -16.48 12.77 4.21
N ILE A 292 -15.27 12.26 3.99
CA ILE A 292 -15.01 10.84 3.75
C ILE A 292 -14.60 10.22 5.07
N GLU A 293 -15.20 9.09 5.40
CA GLU A 293 -15.00 8.38 6.66
C GLU A 293 -14.39 6.99 6.42
N SER A 294 -13.67 6.49 7.41
CA SER A 294 -13.16 5.12 7.38
C SER A 294 -14.32 4.12 7.40
N ALA A 295 -14.36 3.23 6.42
CA ALA A 295 -15.40 2.21 6.28
C ALA A 295 -15.36 1.15 7.40
N ALA A 296 -14.27 1.02 8.14
CA ALA A 296 -14.16 0.06 9.24
C ALA A 296 -13.00 0.43 10.16
N ALA A 297 -12.99 -0.16 11.36
CA ALA A 297 -11.83 -0.05 12.23
C ALA A 297 -10.58 -0.65 11.55
N GLY A 298 -9.44 -0.01 11.72
CA GLY A 298 -8.22 -0.41 11.04
C GLY A 298 -7.02 0.45 11.39
N GLN A 299 -5.93 0.27 10.65
CA GLN A 299 -4.75 1.11 10.75
C GLN A 299 -4.42 1.74 9.42
N VAL A 300 -4.17 3.04 9.42
CA VAL A 300 -3.64 3.76 8.26
C VAL A 300 -2.25 3.23 7.95
N ILE A 301 -2.04 2.71 6.74
CA ILE A 301 -0.75 2.13 6.31
C ILE A 301 -0.04 2.94 5.22
N PHE A 302 -0.77 3.82 4.52
CA PHE A 302 -0.19 4.65 3.48
C PHE A 302 -1.03 5.91 3.28
N VAL A 303 -0.38 7.06 3.09
CA VAL A 303 -1.04 8.34 2.85
C VAL A 303 -0.29 9.14 1.80
N VAL A 304 -1.04 9.73 0.86
CA VAL A 304 -0.58 10.83 0.01
C VAL A 304 -1.49 12.02 0.25
N ASN A 305 -0.93 13.13 0.71
CA ASN A 305 -1.66 14.35 1.05
C ASN A 305 -1.06 15.62 0.45
N ASP A 306 -0.01 15.50 -0.36
CA ASP A 306 0.70 16.59 -1.04
C ASP A 306 0.69 16.41 -2.57
N TYR A 307 -0.29 15.67 -3.12
CA TYR A 307 -0.37 15.40 -4.54
C TYR A 307 -0.68 16.68 -5.33
N VAL A 308 0.15 16.94 -6.34
CA VAL A 308 -0.07 18.00 -7.32
C VAL A 308 -0.37 17.36 -8.66
N ASN A 309 -1.49 17.75 -9.28
CA ASN A 309 -1.90 17.20 -10.56
C ASN A 309 -0.84 17.47 -11.63
N ALA A 310 -0.46 16.42 -12.36
CA ALA A 310 0.32 16.56 -13.56
C ALA A 310 -0.48 17.29 -14.66
N SER A 311 0.24 17.89 -15.60
CA SER A 311 -0.36 18.43 -16.82
C SER A 311 -1.10 17.33 -17.59
N THR A 312 -2.07 17.69 -18.43
CA THR A 312 -2.75 16.73 -19.32
C THR A 312 -1.74 15.97 -20.20
N GLU A 313 -0.72 16.66 -20.71
CA GLU A 313 0.32 16.06 -21.55
C GLU A 313 1.14 15.01 -20.79
N ASP A 314 1.60 15.34 -19.57
CA ASP A 314 2.38 14.41 -18.76
C ASP A 314 1.55 13.21 -18.30
N ARG A 315 0.29 13.45 -17.93
CA ARG A 315 -0.65 12.37 -17.58
C ARG A 315 -0.86 11.42 -18.76
N ASP A 316 -1.12 11.95 -19.95
CA ASP A 316 -1.33 11.11 -21.13
C ASP A 316 -0.04 10.38 -21.54
N ALA A 317 1.14 10.98 -21.32
CA ALA A 317 2.42 10.32 -21.53
C ALA A 317 2.66 9.14 -20.58
N VAL A 318 2.30 9.28 -19.30
CA VAL A 318 2.31 8.16 -18.33
C VAL A 318 1.34 7.06 -18.78
N LEU A 319 0.10 7.42 -19.16
CA LEU A 319 -0.88 6.43 -19.58
C LEU A 319 -0.53 5.71 -20.88
N ALA A 320 0.20 6.36 -21.79
CA ALA A 320 0.69 5.70 -22.98
C ALA A 320 1.60 4.48 -22.66
N GLN A 321 2.24 4.45 -21.48
CA GLN A 321 3.07 3.34 -21.02
C GLN A 321 2.25 2.09 -20.63
N THR A 322 0.92 2.21 -20.42
CA THR A 322 0.04 1.07 -20.11
C THR A 322 -0.36 0.27 -21.35
N VAL A 323 -0.27 0.85 -22.55
CA VAL A 323 -0.68 0.18 -23.79
C VAL A 323 0.18 -1.05 -24.09
N PRO A 324 1.52 -0.97 -24.06
CA PRO A 324 2.38 -2.13 -24.25
C PRO A 324 2.22 -3.22 -23.18
N ALA A 325 1.89 -2.81 -21.95
CA ALA A 325 1.70 -3.71 -20.80
C ALA A 325 0.40 -4.52 -20.85
N PHE A 326 -0.58 -4.11 -21.68
CA PHE A 326 -1.93 -4.67 -21.70
C PHE A 326 -2.62 -4.72 -20.32
N ASP A 327 -2.16 -3.89 -19.38
CA ASP A 327 -2.70 -3.70 -18.03
C ASP A 327 -2.31 -2.29 -17.56
N THR A 328 -2.93 -1.79 -16.50
CA THR A 328 -2.41 -0.65 -15.74
C THR A 328 -1.41 -1.17 -14.71
N PRO A 329 -0.08 -0.90 -14.85
CA PRO A 329 0.90 -1.29 -13.82
C PRO A 329 0.55 -0.70 -12.45
N PHE A 330 0.95 -1.38 -11.37
CA PHE A 330 0.51 -1.01 -10.01
C PHE A 330 0.78 0.47 -9.65
N TRP A 331 1.99 0.95 -9.89
CA TRP A 331 2.36 2.33 -9.55
C TRP A 331 1.78 3.37 -10.52
N THR A 332 1.54 2.97 -11.78
CA THR A 332 0.80 3.79 -12.74
C THR A 332 -0.68 3.94 -12.34
N LEU A 333 -1.26 2.92 -11.69
CA LEU A 333 -2.58 3.04 -11.07
C LEU A 333 -2.55 3.95 -9.84
N ALA A 334 -1.56 3.77 -8.96
CA ALA A 334 -1.39 4.60 -7.77
C ALA A 334 -1.24 6.09 -8.11
N TYR A 335 -0.53 6.41 -9.19
CA TYR A 335 -0.41 7.75 -9.76
C TYR A 335 -1.75 8.44 -10.03
N LEU A 336 -2.80 7.67 -10.34
CA LEU A 336 -4.12 8.19 -10.67
C LEU A 336 -4.99 8.50 -9.44
N TYR A 337 -4.65 8.00 -8.26
CA TYR A 337 -5.47 8.21 -7.07
C TYR A 337 -5.46 9.65 -6.55
N GLY A 338 -4.44 10.45 -6.88
CA GLY A 338 -4.30 11.81 -6.38
C GLY A 338 -3.87 11.85 -4.91
N ASN A 339 -4.56 12.62 -4.06
CA ASN A 339 -4.47 12.42 -2.62
C ASN A 339 -5.32 11.22 -2.22
N PHE A 340 -4.76 10.35 -1.38
CA PHE A 340 -5.46 9.15 -0.94
C PHE A 340 -4.94 8.61 0.39
N VAL A 341 -5.80 7.84 1.04
CA VAL A 341 -5.51 7.12 2.28
C VAL A 341 -5.71 5.63 2.03
N VAL A 342 -4.81 4.82 2.58
CA VAL A 342 -4.92 3.36 2.56
C VAL A 342 -4.99 2.84 3.98
N ILE A 343 -6.02 2.04 4.27
CA ILE A 343 -6.29 1.50 5.60
C ILE A 343 -6.29 -0.01 5.53
N ASP A 344 -5.56 -0.59 6.46
CA ASP A 344 -5.48 -2.01 6.71
C ASP A 344 -6.49 -2.46 7.75
N HIS A 345 -7.26 -3.49 7.44
CA HIS A 345 -8.27 -4.09 8.28
C HIS A 345 -7.91 -5.56 8.56
N ALA A 346 -7.73 -5.87 9.84
CA ALA A 346 -7.53 -7.23 10.30
C ALA A 346 -8.87 -7.82 10.74
N PHE A 347 -9.28 -8.94 10.14
CA PHE A 347 -10.49 -9.66 10.54
C PHE A 347 -10.18 -10.89 11.38
N SER A 348 -11.16 -11.35 12.16
CA SER A 348 -11.00 -12.49 13.08
C SER A 348 -10.69 -13.83 12.40
N GLY A 349 -10.92 -13.95 11.09
CA GLY A 349 -10.61 -15.15 10.30
C GLY A 349 -9.14 -15.27 9.86
N GLY A 350 -8.33 -14.22 10.08
CA GLY A 350 -6.94 -14.15 9.63
C GLY A 350 -6.79 -13.59 8.22
N GLU A 351 -7.89 -13.46 7.46
CA GLU A 351 -7.92 -12.68 6.24
C GLU A 351 -7.73 -11.18 6.53
N ARG A 352 -7.14 -10.52 5.55
CA ARG A 352 -6.80 -9.11 5.61
C ARG A 352 -7.49 -8.39 4.47
N ALA A 353 -8.12 -7.27 4.79
CA ALA A 353 -8.58 -6.35 3.77
C ALA A 353 -7.84 -5.04 3.81
N VAL A 354 -7.79 -4.40 2.67
CA VAL A 354 -7.31 -3.03 2.52
C VAL A 354 -8.41 -2.21 1.89
N THR A 355 -8.69 -1.04 2.45
CA THR A 355 -9.51 -0.02 1.79
C THR A 355 -8.67 1.14 1.31
N ILE A 356 -9.03 1.71 0.16
CA ILE A 356 -8.36 2.86 -0.45
C ILE A 356 -9.41 3.95 -0.65
N TYR A 357 -9.11 5.18 -0.22
CA TYR A 357 -9.97 6.35 -0.33
C TYR A 357 -9.23 7.39 -1.16
N ALA A 358 -9.62 7.56 -2.42
CA ALA A 358 -8.88 8.34 -3.40
C ALA A 358 -9.64 9.58 -3.88
N HIS A 359 -8.93 10.39 -4.66
CA HIS A 359 -9.36 11.68 -5.20
C HIS A 359 -9.68 12.73 -4.15
N LEU A 360 -9.06 12.65 -2.97
CA LEU A 360 -9.35 13.57 -1.87
C LEU A 360 -8.87 14.99 -2.19
N SER A 361 -9.67 16.00 -1.84
CA SER A 361 -9.21 17.40 -1.93
C SER A 361 -8.25 17.73 -0.79
N GLU A 362 -8.49 17.15 0.38
CA GLU A 362 -7.69 17.29 1.58
C GLU A 362 -7.75 16.00 2.40
N VAL A 363 -6.62 15.61 2.98
CA VAL A 363 -6.52 14.54 3.98
C VAL A 363 -6.41 15.21 5.35
N ASP A 364 -7.17 14.74 6.33
CA ASP A 364 -7.09 15.27 7.70
C ASP A 364 -5.66 15.11 8.24
N SER A 365 -5.11 16.19 8.80
CA SER A 365 -3.74 16.24 9.32
C SER A 365 -3.42 15.21 10.42
N GLN A 366 -4.44 14.63 11.06
CA GLN A 366 -4.30 13.57 12.06
C GLN A 366 -4.18 12.18 11.44
N ILE A 367 -4.50 12.03 10.14
CA ILE A 367 -4.42 10.77 9.41
C ILE A 367 -3.01 10.60 8.88
N LEU A 368 -2.22 9.85 9.66
CA LEU A 368 -0.82 9.55 9.39
C LEU A 368 -0.61 8.03 9.39
N PRO A 369 0.39 7.52 8.65
CA PRO A 369 0.77 6.12 8.73
C PRO A 369 0.99 5.67 10.19
N GLY A 370 0.39 4.54 10.56
CA GLY A 370 0.44 3.94 11.89
C GLY A 370 -0.73 4.31 12.81
N VAL A 371 -1.52 5.32 12.47
CA VAL A 371 -2.71 5.72 13.26
C VAL A 371 -3.79 4.64 13.18
N LEU A 372 -4.35 4.30 14.33
CA LEU A 372 -5.54 3.47 14.44
C LEU A 372 -6.78 4.33 14.28
N VAL A 373 -7.75 3.83 13.51
CA VAL A 373 -9.03 4.48 13.28
C VAL A 373 -10.16 3.49 13.59
N ASP A 374 -11.30 4.02 14.02
CA ASP A 374 -12.56 3.29 14.09
C ASP A 374 -13.37 3.50 12.78
N GLY A 375 -14.38 2.66 12.54
CA GLY A 375 -15.37 2.95 11.50
C GLY A 375 -16.08 4.28 11.76
N GLY A 376 -16.28 5.09 10.73
CA GLY A 376 -16.81 6.45 10.83
C GLY A 376 -15.76 7.52 11.20
N THR A 377 -14.48 7.17 11.37
CA THR A 377 -13.43 8.18 11.61
C THR A 377 -13.28 9.06 10.37
N PRO A 378 -13.40 10.40 10.48
CA PRO A 378 -13.17 11.31 9.36
C PRO A 378 -11.73 11.18 8.84
N LEU A 379 -11.60 11.03 7.52
CA LEU A 379 -10.31 10.90 6.83
C LEU A 379 -9.90 12.16 6.07
N GLY A 380 -10.88 12.99 5.70
CA GLY A 380 -10.67 14.18 4.88
C GLY A 380 -11.92 14.53 4.08
N PHE A 381 -11.72 15.30 3.01
CA PHE A 381 -12.79 15.78 2.14
C PHE A 381 -12.66 15.21 0.74
N VAL A 382 -13.80 14.92 0.11
CA VAL A 382 -13.84 14.51 -1.29
C VAL A 382 -13.29 15.61 -2.20
N GLY A 383 -12.73 15.22 -3.34
CA GLY A 383 -12.22 16.13 -4.35
C GLY A 383 -12.21 15.49 -5.73
N ASN A 384 -11.24 15.91 -6.55
CA ASN A 384 -11.02 15.35 -7.87
C ASN A 384 -9.53 15.18 -8.22
N SER A 385 -8.62 15.22 -7.24
CA SER A 385 -7.17 15.09 -7.48
C SER A 385 -6.84 13.78 -8.20
N GLY A 386 -5.90 13.79 -9.14
CA GLY A 386 -5.51 12.61 -9.93
C GLY A 386 -6.45 12.27 -11.10
N THR A 387 -7.62 12.92 -11.18
CA THR A 387 -8.56 12.74 -12.29
C THR A 387 -8.08 13.45 -13.56
N SER A 388 -8.60 13.03 -14.73
CA SER A 388 -8.34 13.73 -15.99
C SER A 388 -8.85 15.18 -16.00
N ALA A 389 -9.95 15.46 -15.30
CA ALA A 389 -10.49 16.81 -15.14
C ALA A 389 -9.51 17.71 -14.38
N ALA A 390 -8.96 17.21 -13.27
CA ALA A 390 -7.98 17.96 -12.49
C ALA A 390 -6.68 18.23 -13.28
N SER A 391 -6.19 17.28 -14.07
CA SER A 391 -5.06 17.51 -15.00
C SER A 391 -5.34 18.52 -16.11
N ALA A 392 -6.62 18.80 -16.41
CA ALA A 392 -7.05 19.85 -17.32
C ALA A 392 -7.30 21.20 -16.61
N GLY A 393 -7.03 21.28 -15.30
CA GLY A 393 -7.29 22.47 -14.49
C GLY A 393 -8.78 22.71 -14.20
N ILE A 394 -9.61 21.66 -14.30
CA ILE A 394 -11.04 21.73 -14.01
C ILE A 394 -11.24 21.24 -12.57
N GLU A 395 -11.35 22.17 -11.62
CA GLU A 395 -11.37 21.87 -10.18
C GLU A 395 -12.78 21.63 -9.63
N ASN A 396 -13.83 22.17 -10.26
CA ASN A 396 -15.21 22.13 -9.77
C ASN A 396 -16.19 21.83 -10.92
N ASN A 397 -16.08 20.65 -11.50
CA ASN A 397 -17.12 20.08 -12.35
C ASN A 397 -17.82 18.99 -11.55
N ASP A 398 -19.14 19.10 -11.38
CA ASP A 398 -19.97 18.22 -10.57
C ASP A 398 -19.65 16.73 -10.84
N ALA A 399 -19.58 16.35 -12.12
CA ALA A 399 -19.30 14.97 -12.53
C ALA A 399 -17.84 14.49 -12.29
N SER A 400 -16.93 15.36 -11.87
CA SER A 400 -15.53 15.03 -11.58
C SER A 400 -15.23 14.89 -10.09
N VAL A 401 -16.07 15.45 -9.23
CA VAL A 401 -15.89 15.40 -7.77
C VAL A 401 -16.55 14.13 -7.25
N HIS A 402 -15.74 13.14 -6.92
CA HIS A 402 -16.21 11.83 -6.49
C HIS A 402 -15.19 11.18 -5.56
N LEU A 403 -15.69 10.35 -4.65
CA LEU A 403 -14.84 9.41 -3.93
C LEU A 403 -14.65 8.19 -4.81
N HIS A 404 -13.40 7.87 -5.13
CA HIS A 404 -13.03 6.55 -5.61
C HIS A 404 -12.64 5.69 -4.41
N TRP A 405 -13.42 4.64 -4.13
CA TRP A 405 -13.22 3.76 -2.99
C TRP A 405 -12.96 2.32 -3.44
N GLU A 406 -11.87 1.73 -2.99
CA GLU A 406 -11.54 0.32 -3.28
C GLU A 406 -11.58 -0.52 -1.99
N LEU A 407 -12.01 -1.78 -2.11
CA LEU A 407 -11.91 -2.80 -1.06
C LEU A 407 -11.22 -4.03 -1.63
N HIS A 408 -10.04 -4.33 -1.09
CA HIS A 408 -9.20 -5.45 -1.51
C HIS A 408 -9.20 -6.51 -0.43
N VAL A 409 -9.33 -7.77 -0.82
CA VAL A 409 -9.08 -8.92 0.04
C VAL A 409 -8.00 -9.76 -0.63
N ASN A 410 -6.90 -10.03 0.08
CA ASN A 410 -5.71 -10.69 -0.49
C ASN A 410 -5.18 -9.98 -1.75
N ASP A 411 -4.96 -8.67 -1.67
CA ASP A 411 -4.36 -7.81 -2.71
C ASP A 411 -5.17 -7.60 -4.00
N ARG A 412 -6.45 -7.99 -4.00
CA ARG A 412 -7.33 -7.79 -5.15
C ARG A 412 -8.71 -7.31 -4.74
N PRO A 413 -9.35 -6.45 -5.57
CA PRO A 413 -10.77 -6.16 -5.43
C PRO A 413 -11.62 -7.42 -5.46
N ILE A 414 -12.65 -7.48 -4.61
CA ILE A 414 -13.66 -8.53 -4.71
C ILE A 414 -14.33 -8.37 -6.08
N GLY A 415 -14.32 -9.42 -6.91
CA GLY A 415 -14.84 -9.36 -8.28
C GLY A 415 -13.85 -8.87 -9.35
N TYR A 416 -12.54 -8.82 -9.08
CA TYR A 416 -11.55 -8.40 -10.07
C TYR A 416 -11.59 -9.26 -11.35
N LEU A 417 -11.67 -8.60 -12.53
CA LEU A 417 -11.90 -9.18 -13.87
C LEU A 417 -13.28 -9.79 -14.12
N GLU A 418 -14.19 -9.77 -13.14
CA GLU A 418 -15.58 -10.16 -13.35
C GLU A 418 -16.37 -9.03 -14.02
N SER A 419 -17.58 -9.34 -14.51
CA SER A 419 -18.41 -8.34 -15.15
C SER A 419 -19.03 -7.40 -14.10
N PRO A 420 -19.18 -6.10 -14.38
CA PRO A 420 -19.88 -5.16 -13.49
C PRO A 420 -21.27 -5.63 -13.01
N THR A 421 -21.98 -6.40 -13.84
CA THR A 421 -23.29 -6.96 -13.51
C THR A 421 -23.21 -7.99 -12.39
N ASP A 422 -22.11 -8.73 -12.33
CA ASP A 422 -21.88 -9.78 -11.32
C ASP A 422 -21.25 -9.21 -10.04
N THR A 423 -20.44 -8.15 -10.17
CA THR A 423 -19.77 -7.50 -9.03
C THR A 423 -20.70 -6.58 -8.24
N GLN A 424 -21.60 -5.83 -8.91
CA GLN A 424 -22.49 -4.88 -8.23
C GLN A 424 -23.28 -5.54 -7.07
N PRO A 425 -23.94 -6.71 -7.24
CA PRO A 425 -24.64 -7.38 -6.13
C PRO A 425 -23.76 -7.71 -4.92
N LEU A 426 -22.46 -7.97 -5.12
CA LEU A 426 -21.53 -8.25 -4.03
C LEU A 426 -21.30 -6.99 -3.18
N TYR A 427 -21.14 -5.83 -3.81
CA TYR A 427 -20.96 -4.57 -3.10
C TYR A 427 -22.26 -4.04 -2.51
N GLU A 428 -23.42 -4.31 -3.13
CA GLU A 428 -24.73 -4.09 -2.51
C GLU A 428 -24.87 -4.93 -1.23
N GLN A 429 -24.48 -6.20 -1.25
CA GLN A 429 -24.45 -7.06 -0.06
C GLN A 429 -23.57 -6.45 1.05
N ILE A 430 -22.35 -6.02 0.71
CA ILE A 430 -21.39 -5.48 1.68
C ILE A 430 -21.87 -4.14 2.28
N LEU A 431 -22.34 -3.21 1.44
CA LEU A 431 -22.56 -1.82 1.83
C LEU A 431 -24.01 -1.47 2.15
N CYS A 432 -24.98 -2.28 1.71
CA CYS A 432 -26.41 -1.99 1.84
C CYS A 432 -27.13 -2.92 2.80
N ASN A 433 -26.39 -3.71 3.60
CA ASN A 433 -26.99 -4.60 4.58
C ASN A 433 -27.71 -3.76 5.67
N PRO A 434 -29.04 -3.88 5.83
CA PRO A 434 -29.80 -3.13 6.84
C PRO A 434 -29.52 -3.61 8.29
N GLU A 435 -28.85 -4.75 8.47
CA GLU A 435 -28.37 -5.22 9.78
C GLU A 435 -26.97 -4.70 10.13
N ASN A 436 -26.28 -4.04 9.18
CA ASN A 436 -25.00 -3.41 9.48
C ASN A 436 -25.23 -2.22 10.43
N PRO A 437 -24.59 -2.17 11.61
CA PRO A 437 -24.87 -1.18 12.65
C PRO A 437 -24.57 0.27 12.25
N THR A 438 -23.99 0.49 11.06
CA THR A 438 -23.58 1.80 10.53
C THR A 438 -24.45 2.30 9.35
N THR A 439 -25.30 1.47 8.75
CA THR A 439 -26.20 1.87 7.65
C THR A 439 -27.51 2.44 8.19
N THR A 440 -27.55 3.76 8.43
CA THR A 440 -28.79 4.45 8.83
C THR A 440 -29.75 4.75 7.67
N VAL A 441 -29.32 4.52 6.43
CA VAL A 441 -30.11 4.74 5.21
C VAL A 441 -29.89 3.53 4.30
N GLY A 442 -30.98 2.90 3.84
CA GLY A 442 -30.85 1.87 2.82
C GLY A 442 -30.29 2.47 1.54
N CYS A 443 -29.44 1.71 0.84
CA CYS A 443 -29.38 1.82 -0.60
C CYS A 443 -30.76 1.45 -1.19
#